data_AF-A0A379ALI7-F1
#
_entry.id   AF-A0A379ALI7-F1
#
_cell.length_a   1.000
_cell.length_b   1.000
_cell.length_c   1.000
_cell.angle_alpha   90.00
_cell.angle_beta   90.00
_cell.angle_gamma   90.00
#
_symmetry.space_group_name_H-M   'P 1'
#
loop_
_entity.id
_entity.type
_entity.pdbx_description
1 polymer ?
#
loop_
_entity_poly.entity_id
_entity_poly.type
_entity_poly.pdbx_seq_one_letter_code
_entity_poly.pdbx_strand_id
1 'polypeptide(L)'
;MTNRLKPTLGTLHLWGIAVGLVISGEYFGWSYGWAVAGTLGFLVTTALIATLYTCFIFSFTELTTAIPHAGGPFAYSRRAFGETGGLIAGLATLIEFVFAPPAIAMAIGAYLNVQYPETEPEDCGGRRLSAVYDAEYSRRKTGGDV
;
A
#
# COMPACT_ATOMS: atom_id res chain seq x y z
N MET A 1 -14.66 23.43 27.81
CA MET A 1 -15.24 22.99 26.52
C MET A 1 -14.91 21.53 26.31
N THR A 2 -15.90 20.64 26.33
CA THR A 2 -15.72 19.20 26.07
C THR A 2 -15.56 18.97 24.57
N ASN A 3 -14.32 18.90 24.10
CA ASN A 3 -13.98 18.62 22.71
C ASN A 3 -14.16 17.11 22.42
N ARG A 4 -15.42 16.66 22.31
CA ARG A 4 -15.77 15.28 21.91
C ARG A 4 -16.33 15.32 20.50
N LEU A 5 -15.61 14.72 19.55
CA LEU A 5 -16.15 14.47 18.22
C LEU A 5 -17.35 13.51 18.32
N LYS A 6 -18.38 13.75 17.50
CA LYS A 6 -19.50 12.82 17.36
C LYS A 6 -19.00 11.55 16.68
N PRO A 7 -19.13 10.36 17.28
CA PRO A 7 -18.74 9.12 16.64
C PRO A 7 -19.69 8.84 15.47
N THR A 8 -19.20 8.97 14.24
CA THR A 8 -19.96 8.75 13.00
C THR A 8 -19.68 7.39 12.35
N LEU A 9 -18.58 6.73 12.72
CA LEU A 9 -18.23 5.40 12.23
C LEU A 9 -18.78 4.33 13.18
N GLY A 10 -19.76 3.57 12.70
CA GLY A 10 -20.23 2.35 13.36
C GLY A 10 -19.32 1.16 13.05
N THR A 11 -19.54 0.05 13.77
CA THR A 11 -18.75 -1.18 13.67
C THR A 11 -18.68 -1.73 12.24
N LEU A 12 -19.80 -1.69 11.50
CA LEU A 12 -19.85 -2.20 10.12
C LEU A 12 -19.00 -1.36 9.15
N HIS A 13 -18.96 -0.04 9.33
CA HIS A 13 -18.12 0.84 8.51
C HIS A 13 -16.63 0.61 8.79
N LEU A 14 -16.25 0.47 10.06
CA LEU A 14 -14.88 0.17 10.45
C LEU A 14 -14.42 -1.20 9.92
N TRP A 15 -15.28 -2.22 10.02
CA TRP A 15 -15.02 -3.54 9.46
C TRP A 15 -14.84 -3.48 7.94
N GLY A 16 -15.74 -2.80 7.23
CA GLY A 16 -15.68 -2.68 5.77
C GLY A 16 -14.40 -1.99 5.27
N ILE A 17 -13.97 -0.91 5.93
CA ILE A 17 -12.72 -0.23 5.59
C ILE A 17 -11.51 -1.15 5.84
N ALA A 18 -11.45 -1.81 7.01
CA ALA A 18 -10.33 -2.68 7.34
C ALA A 18 -10.24 -3.89 6.40
N VAL A 19 -11.34 -4.59 6.17
CA VAL A 19 -11.39 -5.78 5.31
C VAL A 19 -11.11 -5.43 3.85
N GLY A 20 -11.68 -4.33 3.35
CA GLY A 20 -11.47 -3.88 1.97
C GLY A 20 -10.00 -3.56 1.68
N LEU A 21 -9.33 -2.88 2.62
CA LEU A 21 -7.90 -2.58 2.49
C LEU A 21 -7.05 -3.86 2.42
N VAL A 22 -7.31 -4.84 3.30
CA VAL A 22 -6.52 -6.08 3.37
C VAL A 22 -6.73 -6.96 2.13
N ILE A 23 -7.99 -7.26 1.78
CA ILE A 23 -8.29 -8.21 0.68
C ILE A 23 -7.73 -7.69 -0.65
N SER A 24 -7.75 -6.37 -0.88
CA SER A 24 -7.29 -5.78 -2.14
C SER A 24 -5.82 -6.05 -2.45
N GLY A 25 -4.94 -6.06 -1.43
CA GLY A 25 -3.52 -6.31 -1.59
C GLY A 25 -3.19 -7.80 -1.70
N GLU A 26 -3.86 -8.63 -0.91
CA GLU A 26 -3.63 -10.07 -0.88
C GLU A 26 -4.01 -10.76 -2.20
N TYR A 27 -4.99 -10.24 -2.95
CA TYR A 27 -5.42 -10.84 -4.22
C TYR A 27 -4.30 -10.93 -5.27
N PHE A 28 -3.49 -9.87 -5.39
CA PHE A 28 -2.31 -9.87 -6.28
C PHE A 28 -1.23 -10.83 -5.77
N GLY A 29 -1.00 -10.83 -4.45
CA GLY A 29 -0.03 -11.71 -3.80
C GLY A 29 -0.37 -13.19 -3.93
N TRP A 30 -1.66 -13.55 -3.87
CA TRP A 30 -2.15 -14.92 -4.01
C TRP A 30 -1.92 -15.47 -5.41
N SER A 31 -2.23 -14.66 -6.43
CA SER A 31 -2.07 -15.03 -7.84
C SER A 31 -0.59 -15.23 -8.21
N TYR A 32 0.29 -14.33 -7.75
CA TYR A 32 1.73 -14.46 -7.95
C TYR A 32 2.34 -15.59 -7.10
N GLY A 33 1.92 -15.73 -5.85
CA GLY A 33 2.42 -16.74 -4.92
C GLY A 33 2.12 -18.16 -5.38
N TRP A 34 0.95 -18.40 -5.97
CA TRP A 34 0.62 -19.71 -6.52
C TRP A 34 1.45 -20.06 -7.76
N ALA A 35 1.74 -19.07 -8.61
CA ALA A 35 2.60 -19.24 -9.79
C ALA A 35 4.05 -19.59 -9.43
N VAL A 36 4.58 -19.09 -8.31
CA VAL A 36 5.96 -19.30 -7.89
C VAL A 36 6.14 -20.51 -6.98
N ALA A 37 5.26 -20.71 -5.99
CA ALA A 37 5.44 -21.73 -4.95
C ALA A 37 4.83 -23.11 -5.28
N GLY A 38 3.97 -23.19 -6.30
CA GLY A 38 3.21 -24.41 -6.61
C GLY A 38 2.19 -24.79 -5.53
N THR A 39 1.36 -25.81 -5.76
CA THR A 39 0.21 -26.15 -4.87
C THR A 39 0.62 -26.54 -3.45
N LEU A 40 1.63 -27.40 -3.30
CA LEU A 40 2.07 -27.92 -2.00
C LEU A 40 2.86 -26.88 -1.20
N GLY A 41 3.79 -26.18 -1.85
CA GLY A 41 4.57 -25.12 -1.21
C GLY A 41 3.70 -23.95 -0.75
N PHE A 42 2.69 -23.61 -1.56
CA PHE A 42 1.73 -22.58 -1.21
C PHE A 42 0.85 -22.98 -0.02
N LEU A 43 0.35 -24.22 0.05
CA LEU A 43 -0.48 -24.68 1.17
C LEU A 43 0.26 -24.63 2.52
N VAL A 44 1.51 -25.09 2.58
CA VAL A 44 2.32 -25.03 3.81
C VAL A 44 2.59 -23.58 4.20
N THR A 45 2.96 -22.73 3.22
CA THR A 45 3.25 -21.31 3.46
C THR A 45 2.01 -20.59 4.00
N THR A 46 0.85 -20.78 3.35
CA THR A 46 -0.43 -20.23 3.80
C THR A 46 -0.78 -20.69 5.21
N ALA A 47 -0.63 -21.98 5.54
CA ALA A 47 -0.95 -22.50 6.88
C ALA A 47 -0.06 -21.88 7.97
N LEU A 48 1.23 -21.74 7.69
CA LEU A 48 2.19 -21.13 8.61
C LEU A 48 1.86 -19.64 8.83
N ILE A 49 1.65 -18.89 7.75
CA ILE A 49 1.33 -17.46 7.81
C ILE A 49 -0.05 -17.23 8.45
N ALA A 50 -1.04 -18.10 8.20
CA ALA A 50 -2.35 -18.03 8.85
C ALA A 50 -2.24 -18.22 10.37
N THR A 51 -1.39 -19.14 10.83
CA THR A 51 -1.15 -19.36 12.27
C THR A 51 -0.48 -18.13 12.89
N LEU A 52 0.54 -17.58 12.23
CA LEU A 52 1.21 -16.35 12.65
C LEU A 52 0.23 -15.19 12.77
N TYR A 53 -0.58 -14.94 11.74
CA TYR A 53 -1.57 -13.86 11.76
C TYR A 53 -2.66 -14.06 12.82
N THR A 54 -3.10 -15.29 13.06
CA THR A 54 -4.08 -15.58 14.11
C THR A 54 -3.53 -15.18 15.50
N CYS A 55 -2.30 -15.57 15.80
CA CYS A 55 -1.62 -15.18 17.04
C CYS A 55 -1.44 -13.65 17.14
N PHE A 56 -1.02 -13.03 16.04
CA PHE A 56 -0.82 -11.59 15.95
C PHE A 56 -2.11 -10.79 16.19
N ILE A 57 -3.23 -11.23 15.61
CA ILE A 57 -4.54 -10.60 15.80
C ILE A 57 -4.93 -10.62 17.28
N PHE A 58 -4.78 -11.76 17.97
CA PHE A 58 -5.12 -11.84 19.40
C PHE A 58 -4.26 -10.90 20.25
N SER A 59 -2.95 -10.84 20.00
CA SER A 59 -2.06 -9.91 20.69
C SER A 59 -2.46 -8.43 20.48
N PHE A 60 -2.82 -8.05 19.25
CA PHE A 60 -3.29 -6.70 18.94
C PHE A 60 -4.65 -6.39 19.58
N THR A 61 -5.56 -7.36 19.65
CA THR A 61 -6.87 -7.16 20.30
C THR A 61 -6.71 -6.91 21.79
N GLU A 62 -5.84 -7.65 22.48
CA GLU A 62 -5.53 -7.44 23.91
C GLU A 62 -5.00 -6.02 24.14
N LEU A 63 -4.05 -5.60 23.31
CA LEU A 63 -3.43 -4.27 23.42
C LEU A 63 -4.41 -3.12 23.12
N THR A 64 -5.29 -3.31 22.14
CA THR A 64 -6.32 -2.32 21.76
C THR A 64 -7.39 -2.17 22.84
N THR A 65 -7.75 -3.26 23.53
CA THR A 65 -8.69 -3.19 24.67
C THR A 65 -8.06 -2.58 25.92
N ALA A 66 -6.77 -2.80 26.16
CA ALA A 66 -6.04 -2.23 27.28
C ALA A 66 -5.75 -0.73 27.12
N ILE A 67 -5.59 -0.24 25.88
CA ILE A 67 -5.26 1.16 25.59
C ILE A 67 -6.16 1.69 24.47
N PRO A 68 -7.39 2.15 24.79
CA PRO A 68 -8.34 2.65 23.79
C PRO A 68 -7.98 4.09 23.35
N HIS A 69 -6.81 4.26 22.73
CA HIS A 69 -6.36 5.51 22.12
C HIS A 69 -6.40 5.44 20.59
N ALA A 70 -6.86 6.52 19.96
CA ALA A 70 -6.95 6.65 18.49
C ALA A 70 -5.60 6.80 17.76
N GLY A 71 -4.49 6.37 18.37
CA GLY A 71 -3.13 6.55 17.86
C GLY A 71 -2.49 5.31 17.22
N GLY A 72 -3.20 4.18 17.15
CA GLY A 72 -2.69 2.96 16.52
C GLY A 72 -1.38 2.43 17.16
N PRO A 73 -0.50 1.75 16.39
CA PRO A 73 0.74 1.16 16.89
C PRO A 73 1.68 2.15 17.57
N PHE A 74 1.65 3.42 17.16
CA PHE A 74 2.40 4.51 17.78
C PHE A 74 2.02 4.72 19.26
N ALA A 75 0.72 4.60 19.60
CA ALA A 75 0.28 4.75 20.98
C ALA A 75 0.79 3.60 21.86
N TYR A 76 0.92 2.41 21.28
CA TYR A 76 1.44 1.23 21.96
C TYR A 76 2.95 1.31 22.17
N SER A 77 3.70 1.64 21.12
CA SER A 77 5.16 1.76 21.19
C SER A 77 5.58 2.91 22.11
N ARG A 78 4.86 4.03 22.10
CA ARG A 78 5.12 5.14 23.03
C ARG A 78 4.90 4.74 24.49
N ARG A 79 3.94 3.85 24.76
CA ARG A 79 3.67 3.37 26.12
C ARG A 79 4.66 2.28 26.57
N ALA A 80 5.17 1.47 25.64
CA ALA A 80 6.11 0.39 25.95
C ALA A 80 7.59 0.87 26.00
N PHE A 81 8.00 1.73 25.07
CA PHE A 81 9.39 2.10 24.84
C PHE A 81 9.68 3.60 25.07
N GLY A 82 8.69 4.37 25.53
CA GLY A 82 8.82 5.81 25.73
C GLY A 82 8.82 6.62 24.44
N GLU A 83 9.28 7.86 24.52
CA GLU A 83 9.10 8.86 23.47
C GLU A 83 9.90 8.55 22.19
N THR A 84 11.08 7.95 22.33
CA THR A 84 11.95 7.53 21.22
C THR A 84 11.35 6.35 20.44
N GLY A 85 10.80 5.34 21.13
CA GLY A 85 10.11 4.21 20.49
C GLY A 85 8.78 4.62 19.86
N GLY A 86 8.12 5.63 20.42
CA GLY A 86 7.01 6.33 19.78
C GLY A 86 7.46 6.96 18.45
N LEU A 87 8.50 7.78 18.46
CA LEU A 87 9.00 8.48 17.27
C LEU A 87 9.37 7.51 16.14
N ILE A 88 10.10 6.43 16.44
CA ILE A 88 10.51 5.43 15.43
C ILE A 88 9.29 4.76 14.81
N ALA A 89 8.32 4.33 15.63
CA ALA A 89 7.09 3.72 15.12
C ALA A 89 6.27 4.70 14.27
N GLY A 90 6.18 5.97 14.69
CA GLY A 90 5.50 7.01 13.93
C GLY A 90 6.18 7.29 12.58
N LEU A 91 7.52 7.34 12.55
CA LEU A 91 8.27 7.50 11.31
C LEU A 91 8.10 6.29 10.38
N ALA A 92 8.14 5.07 10.91
CA ALA A 92 7.93 3.86 10.13
C ALA A 92 6.54 3.84 9.48
N THR A 93 5.50 4.18 10.24
CA THR A 93 4.12 4.29 9.72
C THR A 93 3.98 5.42 8.69
N LEU A 94 4.65 6.55 8.86
CA LEU A 94 4.65 7.61 7.84
C LEU A 94 5.28 7.13 6.52
N ILE A 95 6.42 6.43 6.61
CA ILE A 95 7.08 5.84 5.46
C ILE A 95 6.15 4.85 4.76
N GLU A 96 5.53 3.95 5.52
CA GLU A 96 4.55 2.98 5.01
C GLU A 96 3.40 3.67 4.26
N PHE A 97 2.79 4.70 4.84
CA PHE A 97 1.70 5.44 4.19
C PHE A 97 2.13 6.26 2.97
N VAL A 98 3.41 6.62 2.85
CA VAL A 98 3.94 7.29 1.65
C VAL A 98 4.16 6.29 0.52
N PHE A 99 4.60 5.07 0.83
CA PHE A 99 4.88 4.03 -0.17
C PHE A 99 3.67 3.18 -0.57
N ALA A 100 2.64 3.08 0.27
CA ALA A 100 1.44 2.32 -0.05
C ALA A 100 0.67 2.86 -1.28
N PRO A 101 0.38 4.17 -1.43
CA PRO A 101 -0.35 4.67 -2.60
C PRO A 101 0.40 4.46 -3.93
N PRO A 102 1.71 4.74 -4.04
CA PRO A 102 2.47 4.40 -5.25
C PRO A 102 2.44 2.92 -5.60
N ALA A 103 2.55 2.02 -4.62
CA ALA A 103 2.51 0.58 -4.87
C ALA A 103 1.15 0.13 -5.43
N ILE A 104 0.06 0.62 -4.86
CA ILE A 104 -1.31 0.33 -5.34
C ILE A 104 -1.52 0.94 -6.74
N ALA A 105 -1.05 2.16 -6.98
CA ALA A 105 -1.13 2.81 -8.28
C ALA A 105 -0.37 2.01 -9.36
N MET A 106 0.81 1.47 -9.05
CA MET A 106 1.56 0.59 -9.95
C MET A 106 0.81 -0.72 -10.21
N ALA A 107 0.23 -1.36 -9.19
CA ALA A 107 -0.54 -2.59 -9.36
C ALA A 107 -1.77 -2.39 -10.28
N ILE A 108 -2.50 -1.28 -10.09
CA ILE A 108 -3.63 -0.91 -10.96
C ILE A 108 -3.15 -0.57 -12.37
N GLY A 109 -2.04 0.18 -12.51
CA GLY A 109 -1.45 0.50 -13.80
C GLY A 109 -1.05 -0.74 -14.59
N ALA A 110 -0.45 -1.73 -13.94
CA ALA A 110 -0.12 -3.02 -14.56
C ALA A 110 -1.39 -3.77 -14.98
N TYR A 111 -2.45 -3.76 -14.16
CA TYR A 111 -3.72 -4.41 -14.49
C TYR A 111 -4.40 -3.75 -15.70
N LEU A 112 -4.42 -2.41 -15.77
CA LEU A 112 -4.98 -1.67 -16.89
C LEU A 112 -4.20 -1.90 -18.19
N ASN A 113 -2.88 -2.01 -18.13
CA ASN A 113 -2.04 -2.31 -19.29
C ASN A 113 -2.39 -3.67 -19.93
N VAL A 114 -2.65 -4.70 -19.11
CA VAL A 114 -3.06 -6.02 -19.59
C VAL A 114 -4.46 -5.99 -20.23
N GLN A 115 -5.40 -5.23 -19.67
CA GLN A 115 -6.78 -5.19 -20.15
C GLN A 115 -7.00 -4.23 -21.34
N TYR A 116 -6.21 -3.16 -21.42
CA TYR A 116 -6.28 -2.14 -22.47
C TYR A 116 -4.87 -1.87 -23.03
N PRO A 117 -4.29 -2.81 -23.77
CA PRO A 117 -2.97 -2.63 -24.39
C PRO A 117 -2.94 -1.46 -25.40
N GLU A 118 -4.11 -1.06 -25.92
CA GLU A 118 -4.31 0.10 -26.80
C GLU A 118 -4.10 1.45 -26.09
N THR A 119 -4.12 1.48 -24.74
CA THR A 119 -3.88 2.69 -23.94
C THR A 119 -2.42 2.86 -23.60
N GLU A 120 -1.54 2.70 -24.59
CA GLU A 120 -0.28 3.42 -24.53
C GLU A 120 -0.61 4.93 -24.40
N PRO A 121 0.17 5.74 -23.67
CA PRO A 121 -0.02 7.19 -23.64
C PRO A 121 0.15 7.85 -25.02
N GLU A 122 0.40 7.07 -26.08
CA GLU A 122 0.41 7.50 -27.47
C GLU A 122 -0.86 8.25 -27.89
N ASP A 123 -2.04 7.91 -27.35
CA ASP A 123 -3.32 8.50 -27.77
C ASP A 123 -3.78 9.70 -26.91
N CYS A 124 -3.25 9.89 -25.70
CA CYS A 124 -3.62 11.01 -24.82
C CYS A 124 -2.59 12.16 -24.79
N GLY A 125 -1.99 12.46 -25.95
CA GLY A 125 -1.00 13.54 -26.12
C GLY A 125 0.46 13.11 -26.06
N GLY A 126 0.75 11.82 -25.83
CA GLY A 126 2.11 11.27 -25.87
C GLY A 126 2.76 11.38 -27.25
N ARG A 127 2.02 11.19 -28.35
CA ARG A 127 2.54 11.36 -29.72
C ARG A 127 3.03 12.79 -29.99
N ARG A 128 2.46 13.78 -29.31
CA ARG A 128 2.87 15.19 -29.43
C ARG A 128 4.08 15.50 -28.56
N LEU A 129 4.24 14.85 -27.41
CA LEU A 129 5.41 15.00 -26.55
C LEU A 129 6.62 14.24 -27.08
N SER A 130 6.46 13.01 -27.59
CA SER A 130 7.55 12.25 -28.22
C SER A 130 8.04 12.92 -29.50
N ALA A 131 7.12 13.43 -30.34
CA ALA A 131 7.50 14.20 -31.53
C ALA A 131 8.19 15.53 -31.18
N VAL A 132 7.76 16.23 -30.12
CA VAL A 132 8.44 17.45 -29.63
C VAL A 132 9.80 17.11 -29.02
N TYR A 133 9.92 16.00 -28.28
CA TYR A 133 11.18 15.54 -27.71
C TYR A 133 12.19 15.11 -28.78
N ASP A 134 11.75 14.35 -29.80
CA ASP A 134 12.60 13.96 -30.92
C ASP A 134 12.99 15.14 -31.83
N ALA A 135 12.09 16.13 -31.99
CA ALA A 135 12.40 17.37 -32.69
C ALA A 135 13.38 18.27 -31.93
N GLU A 136 13.26 18.37 -30.60
CA GLU A 136 14.20 19.06 -29.71
C GLU A 136 15.56 18.36 -29.66
N TYR A 137 15.57 17.02 -29.55
CA TYR A 137 16.78 16.20 -29.54
C TYR A 137 17.55 16.29 -30.87
N SER A 138 16.83 16.23 -31.99
CA SER A 138 17.43 16.42 -33.32
C SER A 138 17.97 17.84 -33.50
N ARG A 139 17.28 18.88 -33.03
CA ARG A 139 17.80 20.26 -33.06
C ARG A 139 19.07 20.45 -32.22
N ARG A 140 19.19 19.78 -31.08
CA ARG A 140 20.40 19.86 -30.24
C ARG A 140 21.62 19.18 -30.88
N LYS A 141 21.44 18.09 -31.64
CA LYS A 141 22.55 17.44 -32.34
C LYS A 141 23.08 18.25 -33.53
N THR A 142 22.22 18.98 -34.23
CA THR A 142 22.65 19.77 -35.41
C THR A 142 23.16 21.18 -35.08
N GLY A 143 22.98 21.65 -33.84
CA GLY A 143 23.41 23.00 -33.40
C GLY A 143 24.73 23.06 -32.63
N GLY A 144 25.46 21.94 -32.51
CA GLY A 144 26.68 21.83 -31.72
C GLY A 144 27.98 21.58 -32.50
N ASP A 145 27.92 21.50 -33.83
CA ASP A 145 29.10 21.33 -34.70
C ASP A 145 29.19 22.49 -35.72
N VAL A 146 29.57 23.67 -35.22
CA VAL A 146 30.32 24.72 -35.96
C VAL A 146 31.05 25.63 -34.98
#